data_AF-A0A523FRD8-F1
#
_entry.id   AF-A0A523FRD8-F1
#
_cell.length_a   1.000
_cell.length_b   1.000
_cell.length_c   1.000
_cell.angle_alpha   90.00
_cell.angle_beta   90.00
_cell.angle_gamma   90.00
#
_symmetry.space_group_name_H-M   'P 1'
#
loop_
_entity.id
_entity.type
_entity.pdbx_description
1 polymer ?
#
loop_
_entity_poly.entity_id
_entity_poly.type
_entity_poly.pdbx_seq_one_letter_code
_entity_poly.pdbx_strand_id
1 'polypeptide(L)' 'MDLNDLPKNRDTPIEAIEAEKLDTLSLNELAYRIKVLKREIVRIEAEIKAKSASISAAEDVFKK' A
#
# COMPACT_ATOMS: atom_id res chain seq x y z
N MET A 1 -5.68 10.44 15.30
CA MET A 1 -6.48 9.22 15.06
C MET A 1 -5.50 8.10 14.77
N ASP A 2 -5.52 7.02 15.56
CA ASP A 2 -4.72 5.82 15.30
C ASP A 2 -5.27 5.15 14.03
N LEU A 3 -4.40 4.74 13.11
CA LEU A 3 -4.77 4.02 11.90
C LEU A 3 -5.48 2.69 12.21
N ASN A 4 -5.30 2.17 13.43
CA ASN A 4 -5.95 0.94 13.92
C ASN A 4 -7.42 1.09 14.34
N ASP A 5 -7.92 2.33 14.50
CA ASP A 5 -9.28 2.62 14.98
C ASP A 5 -10.30 2.87 13.85
N LEU A 6 -9.87 2.73 12.60
CA LEU A 6 -10.78 2.75 11.45
C LEU A 6 -11.63 1.46 11.47
N PRO A 7 -12.91 1.52 11.06
CA PRO A 7 -13.71 0.31 10.88
C PRO A 7 -12.96 -0.60 9.91
N LYS A 8 -12.37 -1.68 10.44
CA LYS A 8 -11.69 -2.70 9.64
C LYS A 8 -12.76 -3.34 8.78
N ASN A 9 -12.87 -2.91 7.52
CA ASN A 9 -13.51 -3.72 6.51
C ASN A 9 -12.65 -4.98 6.44
N ARG A 10 -13.09 -6.04 7.11
CA ARG A 10 -12.30 -7.27 7.38
C ARG A 10 -11.89 -8.04 6.10
N ASP A 11 -12.20 -7.49 4.94
CA ASP A 11 -12.02 -8.07 3.61
C ASP A 11 -11.21 -7.13 2.70
N THR A 12 -10.19 -6.43 3.24
CA THR A 12 -9.29 -5.70 2.34
C THR A 12 -8.39 -6.68 1.58
N PRO A 13 -8.14 -6.47 0.28
CA PRO A 13 -7.25 -7.34 -0.50
C PRO A 13 -5.84 -7.50 0.08
N ILE A 14 -5.39 -6.56 0.93
CA ILE A 14 -4.08 -6.61 1.60
C ILE A 14 -4.09 -7.61 2.77
N GLU A 15 -5.14 -7.60 3.59
CA GLU A 15 -5.27 -8.56 4.70
C GLU A 15 -5.36 -10.01 4.19
N ALA A 16 -5.99 -10.22 3.03
CA ALA A 16 -6.06 -11.53 2.39
C ALA A 16 -4.67 -12.06 1.96
N ILE A 17 -3.75 -11.17 1.56
CA ILE A 17 -2.37 -11.54 1.23
C ILE A 17 -1.66 -12.05 2.49
N GLU A 18 -1.78 -11.35 3.62
CA GLU A 18 -1.13 -11.75 4.88
C GLU A 18 -1.71 -13.04 5.48
N ALA A 19 -3.01 -13.30 5.27
CA ALA A 19 -3.68 -14.50 5.74
C ALA A 19 -3.35 -15.77 4.93
N GLU A 20 -2.78 -15.63 3.72
CA GLU A 20 -2.43 -16.75 2.87
C GLU A 20 -1.29 -17.59 3.47
N LYS A 21 -1.49 -18.91 3.56
CA LYS A 21 -0.47 -19.84 4.04
C LYS A 21 0.69 -19.98 3.05
N LEU A 22 1.91 -19.72 3.50
CA LEU A 22 3.11 -19.74 2.66
C LEU A 22 3.74 -21.13 2.51
N ASP A 23 3.45 -22.06 3.42
CA ASP A 23 4.00 -23.42 3.43
C ASP A 23 3.50 -24.28 2.26
N THR A 24 2.39 -23.89 1.65
CA THR A 24 1.83 -24.53 0.45
C THR A 24 2.41 -24.01 -0.87
N LEU A 25 3.22 -22.94 -0.83
CA LEU A 25 3.77 -22.30 -2.02
C LEU A 25 5.18 -22.82 -2.34
N SER A 26 5.47 -23.02 -3.63
CA SER A 26 6.82 -23.31 -4.11
C SER A 26 7.75 -22.10 -4.00
N LEU A 27 9.07 -22.34 -4.05
CA LEU A 27 10.08 -21.28 -4.06
C LEU A 27 9.87 -20.26 -5.20
N ASN A 28 9.43 -20.73 -6.38
CA ASN A 28 9.18 -19.87 -7.53
C ASN A 28 7.95 -18.98 -7.31
N GLU A 29 6.89 -19.51 -6.69
CA GLU A 29 5.70 -18.73 -6.35
C GLU A 29 6.01 -17.68 -5.29
N LEU A 30 6.79 -18.02 -4.26
CA LEU A 30 7.26 -17.08 -3.25
C LEU A 30 8.11 -15.96 -3.88
N ALA A 31 9.05 -16.31 -4.77
CA ALA A 31 9.87 -15.33 -5.47
C ALA A 31 9.04 -14.42 -6.38
N TYR A 32 8.06 -14.98 -7.10
CA TYR A 32 7.12 -14.21 -7.92
C TYR A 32 6.28 -13.25 -7.06
N ARG A 33 5.75 -13.74 -5.94
CA ARG A 33 4.97 -12.93 -5.00
C ARG A 33 5.78 -11.75 -4.46
N ILE A 34 7.03 -11.96 -4.04
CA ILE A 34 7.95 -10.88 -3.64
C ILE A 34 8.13 -9.85 -4.76
N LYS A 35 8.35 -10.31 -6.00
CA LYS A 35 8.54 -9.43 -7.16
C LYS A 35 7.33 -8.52 -7.40
N VAL A 36 6.12 -9.07 -7.29
CA VAL A 36 4.87 -8.31 -7.46
C VAL A 36 4.70 -7.29 -6.33
N LEU A 37 4.85 -7.71 -5.07
CA LEU A 37 4.68 -6.83 -3.91
C LEU A 37 5.68 -5.66 -3.93
N LYS A 38 6.94 -5.91 -4.30
CA LYS A 38 7.94 -4.83 -4.44
C LYS A 38 7.55 -3.81 -5.51
N ARG A 39 7.01 -4.25 -6.64
CA ARG A 39 6.51 -3.34 -7.67
C ARG A 39 5.34 -2.51 -7.15
N GLU A 40 4.45 -3.14 -6.38
CA GLU A 40 3.30 -2.46 -5.81
C GLU A 40 3.71 -1.40 -4.78
N ILE A 41 4.70 -1.68 -3.94
CA ILE A 41 5.30 -0.69 -3.03
C ILE A 41 5.75 0.55 -3.80
N VAL A 42 6.54 0.37 -4.86
CA VAL A 42 7.02 1.50 -5.69
C VAL A 42 5.85 2.30 -6.28
N ARG A 43 4.79 1.63 -6.74
CA ARG A 43 3.59 2.28 -7.28
C ARG A 43 2.89 3.13 -6.22
N ILE A 44 2.71 2.58 -5.02
CA ILE A 44 2.06 3.27 -3.89
C ILE A 44 2.90 4.46 -3.43
N GLU A 45 4.22 4.31 -3.29
CA GLU A 45 5.13 5.39 -2.91
C GLU A 45 5.09 6.56 -3.92
N ALA A 46 5.05 6.25 -5.22
CA ALA A 46 4.92 7.25 -6.27
C ALA A 46 3.60 8.02 -6.18
N GLU A 47 2.49 7.32 -5.93
CA GLU A 47 1.16 7.93 -5.76
C GLU A 47 1.09 8.80 -4.49
N ILE A 48 1.65 8.32 -3.38
CA ILE A 48 1.77 9.11 -2.14
C ILE A 48 2.51 10.42 -2.44
N LYS A 49 3.68 10.34 -3.10
CA LYS A 49 4.47 11.52 -3.45
C LYS A 49 3.68 12.49 -4.34
N ALA A 50 2.95 11.99 -5.33
CA ALA A 50 2.13 12.81 -6.21
C ALA A 50 1.00 13.53 -5.46
N LYS A 51 0.32 12.82 -4.56
CA LYS A 51 -0.74 13.38 -3.70
C LYS A 51 -0.19 14.41 -2.71
N SER A 52 0.93 14.12 -2.04
CA SER A 52 1.58 15.06 -1.12
C SER A 52 2.02 16.35 -1.83
N ALA A 53 2.60 16.25 -3.03
CA ALA A 53 2.97 17.43 -3.83
C ALA A 53 1.74 18.28 -4.20
N SER A 54 0.61 17.65 -4.49
CA SER A 54 -0.65 18.34 -4.79
C SER A 54 -1.19 19.09 -3.57
N ILE A 55 -1.08 18.51 -2.37
CA ILE A 55 -1.49 19.16 -1.12
C ILE A 55 -0.60 20.37 -0.83
N SER A 56 0.73 20.23 -0.92
CA SER A 56 1.65 21.35 -0.70
C SER A 56 1.41 22.51 -1.67
N ALA A 57 1.19 22.20 -2.96
CA ALA A 57 0.87 23.21 -3.96
C ALA A 57 -0.46 23.94 -3.67
N ALA A 58 -1.47 23.22 -3.14
CA ALA A 58 -2.72 23.84 -2.73
C ALA A 58 -2.52 24.77 -1.52
N GLU A 59 -1.78 24.33 -0.50
CA GLU A 59 -1.50 25.15 0.69
C GLU A 59 -0.76 26.46 0.35
N ASP A 60 0.17 26.44 -0.61
CA ASP A 60 0.90 27.63 -1.05
C ASP A 60 0.03 28.65 -1.80
N VAL A 61 -1.04 28.18 -2.46
CA VAL A 61 -2.02 29.04 -3.13
C VAL A 61 -2.95 29.71 -2.12
N PHE A 62 -3.34 29.02 -1.04
CA PHE A 62 -4.24 29.56 -0.01
C PHE A 62 -3.54 30.46 1.02
N LYS A 63 -2.20 30.45 1.11
CA LYS A 63 -1.41 31.31 2.02
C LYS A 63 -0.97 32.64 1.39
N LYS A 64 -1.20 32.86 0.09
CA LYS A 64 -1.02 34.16 -0.58
C LYS A 64 -2.32 34.94 -0.62
#